data_AF-A0AAE7M5M7-F1
#
_entry.id   AF-A0AAE7M5M7-F1
#
_cell.length_a   1.000
_cell.length_b   1.000
_cell.length_c   1.000
_cell.angle_alpha   90.00
_cell.angle_beta   90.00
_cell.angle_gamma   90.00
#
_symmetry.space_group_name_H-M   'P 1'
#
loop_
_entity.id
_entity.type
_entity.pdbx_description
1 polymer ?
#
loop_
_entity_poly.entity_id
_entity_poly.type
_entity_poly.pdbx_seq_one_letter_code
_entity_poly.pdbx_strand_id
1 'polypeptide(L)'
;MVSFEAFTAEITRGKHDHLLPEHTFVQCLPKMGSTALSASLNNAIHEFEMDSAPQLAAQRNQPGFTSARWQWLHHRRLTLKGKTDVCTSLFLLTADLPTTELEARGFRRLFLNRSLRPWLQSIANWSFQHRQNPLRDTWQRSYQQFVSTSDPSLADTMPPSLTTLKEMVRFWIPIWLTYQHWIATAHLATAPSSNQHQTVLIIDHHSIPKVANKSQFSSQFKREFDRLIPAMPTLSGNPAKDNAFHQAVRAKLLNDKSTL
;
A
#
# COMPACT_ATOMS: atom_id res chain seq x y z
N MET A 1 -15.16 4.91 -3.82
CA MET A 1 -15.00 4.37 -2.45
C MET A 1 -16.26 3.66 -2.04
N VAL A 2 -16.18 2.63 -1.22
CA VAL A 2 -17.34 1.84 -0.80
C VAL A 2 -17.39 1.61 0.71
N SER A 3 -18.57 1.27 1.22
CA SER A 3 -18.73 0.80 2.60
C SER A 3 -17.99 -0.52 2.85
N PHE A 4 -17.72 -0.83 4.11
CA PHE A 4 -17.15 -2.12 4.49
C PHE A 4 -18.03 -3.29 4.01
N GLU A 5 -19.36 -3.20 4.15
CA GLU A 5 -20.30 -4.21 3.67
C GLU A 5 -20.17 -4.45 2.17
N ALA A 6 -20.16 -3.39 1.36
CA ALA A 6 -19.97 -3.48 -0.08
C ALA A 6 -18.60 -4.07 -0.45
N PHE A 7 -17.54 -3.72 0.30
CA PHE A 7 -16.22 -4.32 0.13
C PHE A 7 -16.22 -5.83 0.41
N THR A 8 -16.88 -6.27 1.49
CA THR A 8 -17.01 -7.70 1.81
C THR A 8 -17.87 -8.46 0.81
N ALA A 9 -18.90 -7.82 0.25
CA ALA A 9 -19.71 -8.38 -0.81
C ALA A 9 -18.88 -8.61 -2.09
N GLU A 10 -17.96 -7.69 -2.42
CA GLU A 10 -17.04 -7.87 -3.55
C GLU A 10 -16.11 -9.07 -3.37
N ILE A 11 -15.54 -9.22 -2.18
CA ILE A 11 -14.72 -10.38 -1.82
C ILE A 11 -15.52 -11.68 -1.99
N THR A 12 -16.77 -11.67 -1.54
CA THR A 12 -17.65 -12.84 -1.59
C THR A 12 -18.01 -13.16 -3.04
N ARG A 13 -18.35 -12.16 -3.86
CA ARG A 13 -18.64 -12.37 -5.29
C ARG A 13 -17.48 -13.05 -6.01
N GLY A 14 -16.23 -12.71 -5.68
CA GLY A 14 -15.06 -13.27 -6.35
C GLY A 14 -14.87 -14.77 -6.06
N LYS A 15 -15.36 -15.22 -4.90
CA LYS A 15 -15.35 -16.63 -4.49
C LYS A 15 -16.47 -17.45 -5.14
N HIS A 16 -17.58 -16.81 -5.52
CA HIS A 16 -18.81 -17.47 -5.95
C HIS A 16 -19.15 -17.27 -7.43
N ASP A 17 -18.31 -16.56 -8.20
CA ASP A 17 -18.51 -16.47 -9.64
C ASP A 17 -18.31 -17.86 -10.27
N HIS A 18 -19.40 -18.45 -10.75
CA HIS A 18 -19.52 -19.88 -11.06
C HIS A 18 -18.75 -20.29 -12.33
N LEU A 19 -18.30 -19.31 -13.13
CA LEU A 19 -17.59 -19.58 -14.38
C LEU A 19 -16.08 -19.76 -14.15
N LEU A 20 -15.46 -19.00 -13.23
CA LEU A 20 -14.07 -19.14 -12.80
C LEU A 20 -13.91 -18.52 -11.39
N PRO A 21 -13.78 -19.32 -10.31
CA PRO A 21 -13.50 -18.77 -8.98
C PRO A 21 -12.18 -18.00 -8.98
N GLU A 22 -12.24 -16.71 -8.66
CA GLU A 22 -11.06 -15.84 -8.66
C GLU A 22 -10.35 -15.87 -7.30
N HIS A 23 -9.02 -15.85 -7.33
CA HIS A 23 -8.26 -15.61 -6.13
C HIS A 23 -8.28 -14.13 -5.79
N THR A 24 -9.05 -13.80 -4.75
CA THR A 24 -9.17 -12.43 -4.26
C THR A 24 -8.00 -12.09 -3.35
N PHE A 25 -7.23 -11.08 -3.73
CA PHE A 25 -6.26 -10.46 -2.85
C PHE A 25 -6.59 -8.99 -2.60
N VAL A 26 -6.25 -8.52 -1.40
CA VAL A 26 -6.38 -7.15 -0.98
C VAL A 26 -4.99 -6.54 -0.89
N GLN A 27 -4.69 -5.62 -1.81
CA GLN A 27 -3.45 -4.85 -1.80
C GLN A 27 -3.55 -3.67 -0.84
N CYS A 28 -2.47 -3.46 -0.09
CA CYS A 28 -2.31 -2.29 0.76
C CYS A 28 -0.85 -2.05 1.09
N LEU A 29 -0.54 -0.83 1.50
CA LEU A 29 0.73 -0.55 2.17
C LEU A 29 0.70 -1.13 3.60
N PRO A 30 1.87 -1.36 4.22
CA PRO A 30 1.93 -1.70 5.64
C PRO A 30 1.18 -0.68 6.50
N LYS A 31 0.59 -1.14 7.60
CA LYS A 31 -0.14 -0.31 8.58
C LYS A 31 -1.39 0.41 8.02
N MET A 32 -1.92 -0.04 6.89
CA MET A 32 -3.22 0.39 6.33
C MET A 32 -4.45 -0.24 7.02
N GLY A 33 -4.27 -1.02 8.08
CA GLY A 33 -5.37 -1.73 8.75
C GLY A 33 -5.63 -3.14 8.21
N SER A 34 -4.69 -3.72 7.47
CA SER A 34 -4.74 -5.09 6.93
C SER A 34 -5.04 -6.16 7.98
N THR A 35 -4.48 -6.06 9.18
CA THR A 35 -4.77 -6.96 10.30
C THR A 35 -6.25 -6.90 10.72
N ALA A 36 -6.79 -5.68 10.85
CA ALA A 36 -8.19 -5.47 11.23
C ALA A 36 -9.15 -6.03 10.18
N LEU A 37 -8.83 -5.76 8.90
CA LEU A 37 -9.56 -6.29 7.77
C LEU A 37 -9.56 -7.81 7.78
N SER A 38 -8.38 -8.45 7.81
CA SER A 38 -8.26 -9.91 7.77
C SER A 38 -9.01 -10.59 8.91
N ALA A 39 -8.93 -10.04 10.13
CA ALA A 39 -9.66 -10.56 11.29
C ALA A 39 -11.19 -10.43 11.17
N SER A 40 -11.68 -9.56 10.30
CA SER A 40 -13.11 -9.29 10.09
C SER A 40 -13.70 -10.04 8.90
N LEU A 41 -12.85 -10.69 8.09
CA LEU A 41 -13.25 -11.46 6.92
C LEU A 41 -13.34 -12.95 7.25
N ASN A 42 -14.34 -13.61 6.69
CA ASN A 42 -14.41 -15.07 6.75
C ASN A 42 -13.36 -15.69 5.82
N ASN A 43 -12.55 -16.59 6.37
CA ASN A 43 -11.52 -17.33 5.64
C ASN A 43 -10.50 -16.42 4.93
N ALA A 44 -9.94 -15.44 5.65
CA ALA A 44 -8.83 -14.62 5.19
C ALA A 44 -7.48 -15.09 5.76
N ILE A 45 -6.40 -14.79 5.05
CA ILE A 45 -5.04 -14.96 5.52
C ILE A 45 -4.34 -13.60 5.52
N HIS A 46 -3.55 -13.33 6.58
CA HIS A 46 -2.80 -12.09 6.73
C HIS A 46 -1.31 -12.37 6.59
N GLU A 47 -0.61 -11.62 5.75
CA GLU A 47 0.87 -11.65 5.60
C GLU A 47 1.46 -13.04 5.26
N PHE A 48 0.74 -13.88 4.50
CA PHE A 48 1.31 -15.14 3.99
C PHE A 48 2.57 -14.84 3.18
N GLU A 49 3.70 -15.46 3.52
CA GLU A 49 5.02 -15.24 2.89
C GLU A 49 5.38 -13.75 2.68
N MET A 50 5.10 -12.90 3.67
CA MET A 50 5.30 -11.45 3.56
C MET A 50 6.69 -11.03 3.06
N ASP A 51 7.73 -11.79 3.41
CA ASP A 51 9.12 -11.48 3.09
C ASP A 51 9.57 -11.92 1.69
N SER A 52 8.85 -12.84 1.04
CA SER A 52 9.24 -13.34 -0.29
C SER A 52 8.98 -12.32 -1.40
N ALA A 53 7.89 -11.53 -1.29
CA ALA A 53 7.56 -10.51 -2.28
C ALA A 53 8.60 -9.38 -2.35
N PRO A 54 9.10 -8.81 -1.23
CA PRO A 54 10.21 -7.87 -1.24
C PRO A 54 11.49 -8.44 -1.86
N GLN A 55 11.84 -9.70 -1.52
CA GLN A 55 13.02 -10.38 -2.06
C GLN A 55 12.93 -10.54 -3.58
N LEU A 56 11.76 -10.95 -4.11
CA LEU A 56 11.54 -11.08 -5.54
C LEU A 56 11.50 -9.69 -6.21
N ALA A 57 10.86 -8.70 -5.59
CA ALA A 57 10.80 -7.34 -6.11
C ALA A 57 12.19 -6.71 -6.27
N ALA A 58 13.15 -7.03 -5.38
CA ALA A 58 14.53 -6.58 -5.49
C ALA A 58 15.24 -7.08 -6.77
N GLN A 59 14.69 -8.10 -7.44
CA GLN A 59 15.20 -8.65 -8.69
C GLN A 59 14.47 -8.07 -9.92
N ARG A 60 13.62 -7.03 -9.77
CA ARG A 60 12.76 -6.52 -10.85
C ARG A 60 13.49 -6.15 -12.15
N ASN A 61 14.76 -5.77 -12.07
CA ASN A 61 15.58 -5.40 -13.23
C ASN A 61 16.34 -6.59 -13.86
N GLN A 62 16.22 -7.80 -13.31
CA GLN A 62 16.91 -8.98 -13.80
C GLN A 62 16.12 -9.65 -14.94
N PRO A 63 16.80 -10.28 -15.91
CA PRO A 63 16.15 -11.13 -16.91
C PRO A 63 15.31 -12.22 -16.22
N GLY A 64 14.11 -12.48 -16.74
CA GLY A 64 13.22 -13.51 -16.20
C GLY A 64 12.39 -13.11 -14.99
N PHE A 65 12.54 -11.88 -14.45
CA PHE A 65 11.72 -11.38 -13.34
C PHE A 65 10.21 -11.53 -13.60
N THR A 66 9.74 -11.17 -14.80
CA THR A 66 8.32 -11.28 -15.16
C THR A 66 7.81 -12.72 -15.03
N SER A 67 8.60 -13.70 -15.50
CA SER A 67 8.26 -15.12 -15.39
C SER A 67 8.25 -15.57 -13.93
N ALA A 68 9.27 -15.19 -13.15
CA ALA A 68 9.35 -15.53 -11.72
C ALA A 68 8.20 -14.91 -10.92
N ARG A 69 7.83 -13.65 -11.20
CA ARG A 69 6.65 -12.98 -10.64
C ARG A 69 5.38 -13.76 -10.91
N TRP A 70 5.15 -14.16 -12.17
CA TRP A 70 3.94 -14.90 -12.52
C TRP A 70 3.90 -16.31 -11.93
N GLN A 71 5.04 -17.00 -11.85
CA GLN A 71 5.15 -18.28 -11.15
C GLN A 71 4.83 -18.13 -9.66
N TRP A 72 5.37 -17.08 -9.02
CA TRP A 72 5.11 -16.80 -7.61
C TRP A 72 3.62 -16.50 -7.36
N LEU A 73 3.00 -15.64 -8.17
CA LEU A 73 1.55 -15.35 -8.07
C LEU A 73 0.71 -16.61 -8.29
N HIS A 74 1.07 -17.42 -9.28
CA HIS A 74 0.36 -18.67 -9.56
C HIS A 74 0.47 -19.67 -8.40
N HIS A 75 1.66 -19.87 -7.84
CA HIS A 75 1.86 -20.72 -6.67
C HIS A 75 1.02 -20.24 -5.49
N ARG A 76 1.10 -18.94 -5.18
CA ARG A 76 0.33 -18.31 -4.10
C ARG A 76 -1.17 -18.52 -4.26
N ARG A 77 -1.70 -18.34 -5.48
CA ARG A 77 -3.11 -18.60 -5.81
C ARG A 77 -3.54 -20.03 -5.46
N LEU A 78 -2.73 -21.02 -5.84
CA LEU A 78 -3.02 -22.43 -5.57
C LEU A 78 -2.97 -22.74 -4.07
N THR A 79 -1.94 -22.25 -3.38
CA THR A 79 -1.73 -22.45 -1.94
C THR A 79 -2.83 -21.80 -1.10
N LEU A 80 -3.33 -20.64 -1.52
CA LEU A 80 -4.34 -19.86 -0.84
C LEU A 80 -5.75 -20.07 -1.39
N LYS A 81 -6.01 -21.18 -2.09
CA LYS A 81 -7.31 -21.49 -2.70
C LYS A 81 -8.46 -21.33 -1.68
N GLY A 82 -9.49 -20.59 -2.07
CA GLY A 82 -10.68 -20.33 -1.25
C GLY A 82 -10.48 -19.29 -0.13
N LYS A 83 -9.24 -18.85 0.12
CA LYS A 83 -8.92 -17.81 1.10
C LYS A 83 -8.83 -16.43 0.46
N THR A 84 -9.18 -15.41 1.21
CA THR A 84 -8.89 -14.01 0.84
C THR A 84 -7.47 -13.67 1.29
N ASP A 85 -6.61 -13.29 0.36
CA ASP A 85 -5.22 -12.93 0.65
C ASP A 85 -5.08 -11.44 1.01
N VAL A 86 -4.77 -11.13 2.26
CA VAL A 86 -4.53 -9.75 2.71
C VAL A 86 -3.05 -9.61 3.03
N CYS A 87 -2.28 -9.04 2.10
CA CYS A 87 -0.81 -8.99 2.21
C CYS A 87 -0.28 -7.61 1.86
N THR A 88 0.52 -7.03 2.77
CA THR A 88 1.02 -5.66 2.64
C THR A 88 2.21 -5.52 1.72
N SER A 89 2.86 -6.63 1.34
CA SER A 89 3.98 -6.63 0.39
C SER A 89 3.56 -7.02 -1.02
N LEU A 90 2.32 -7.49 -1.23
CA LEU A 90 1.85 -7.94 -2.55
C LEU A 90 1.91 -6.83 -3.60
N PHE A 91 1.60 -5.59 -3.21
CA PHE A 91 1.60 -4.44 -4.12
C PHE A 91 2.99 -4.22 -4.76
N LEU A 92 4.08 -4.62 -4.08
CA LEU A 92 5.44 -4.53 -4.64
C LEU A 92 5.62 -5.36 -5.91
N LEU A 93 4.81 -6.40 -6.12
CA LEU A 93 4.86 -7.23 -7.32
C LEU A 93 3.73 -6.95 -8.30
N THR A 94 2.63 -6.37 -7.81
CA THR A 94 1.34 -6.36 -8.53
C THR A 94 0.77 -4.98 -8.79
N ALA A 95 1.43 -3.91 -8.33
CA ALA A 95 0.97 -2.54 -8.58
C ALA A 95 1.03 -2.18 -10.07
N ASP A 96 2.12 -2.55 -10.76
CA ASP A 96 2.36 -2.26 -12.17
C ASP A 96 1.61 -3.17 -13.15
N LEU A 97 0.90 -4.18 -12.64
CA LEU A 97 0.12 -5.10 -13.47
C LEU A 97 -1.25 -4.51 -13.82
N PRO A 98 -1.64 -4.50 -15.11
CA PRO A 98 -2.99 -4.14 -15.53
C PRO A 98 -4.04 -5.05 -14.87
N THR A 99 -5.19 -4.48 -14.51
CA THR A 99 -6.30 -5.26 -13.92
C THR A 99 -6.77 -6.37 -14.86
N THR A 100 -6.86 -6.07 -16.17
CA THR A 100 -7.27 -7.05 -17.19
C THR A 100 -6.31 -8.24 -17.29
N GLU A 101 -5.00 -8.04 -17.11
CA GLU A 101 -4.03 -9.14 -17.11
C GLU A 101 -4.15 -10.01 -15.86
N LEU A 102 -4.44 -9.41 -14.70
CA LEU A 102 -4.70 -10.12 -13.45
C LEU A 102 -5.99 -10.95 -13.55
N GLU A 103 -7.08 -10.36 -14.05
CA GLU A 103 -8.37 -11.02 -14.24
C GLU A 103 -8.27 -12.18 -15.24
N ALA A 104 -7.59 -12.00 -16.37
CA ALA A 104 -7.33 -13.06 -17.34
C ALA A 104 -6.58 -14.27 -16.75
N ARG A 105 -5.89 -14.07 -15.62
CA ARG A 105 -5.17 -15.10 -14.86
C ARG A 105 -5.93 -15.52 -13.59
N GLY A 106 -7.19 -15.14 -13.44
CA GLY A 106 -8.07 -15.54 -12.34
C GLY A 106 -7.73 -14.87 -11.01
N PHE A 107 -7.26 -13.62 -11.04
CA PHE A 107 -7.02 -12.82 -9.85
C PHE A 107 -7.99 -11.66 -9.77
N ARG A 108 -8.54 -11.46 -8.57
CA ARG A 108 -9.32 -10.27 -8.25
C ARG A 108 -8.53 -9.35 -7.33
N ARG A 109 -8.32 -8.12 -7.77
CA ARG A 109 -7.58 -7.10 -7.03
C ARG A 109 -8.53 -6.12 -6.35
N LEU A 110 -8.48 -6.08 -5.03
CA LEU A 110 -9.12 -5.04 -4.21
C LEU A 110 -8.06 -4.21 -3.51
N PHE A 111 -8.39 -2.99 -3.10
CA PHE A 111 -7.45 -2.14 -2.37
C PHE A 111 -7.99 -1.70 -1.02
N LEU A 112 -7.09 -1.68 -0.05
CA LEU A 112 -7.32 -1.10 1.26
C LEU A 112 -6.43 0.14 1.41
N ASN A 113 -7.07 1.27 1.69
CA ASN A 113 -6.40 2.56 1.76
C ASN A 113 -6.69 3.29 3.07
N ARG A 114 -5.86 4.29 3.37
CA ARG A 114 -5.92 5.13 4.55
C ARG A 114 -5.35 6.52 4.24
N SER A 115 -5.95 7.55 4.81
CA SER A 115 -5.48 8.93 4.78
C SER A 115 -4.03 9.04 5.26
N LEU A 116 -3.29 9.97 4.66
CA LEU A 116 -1.84 10.11 4.83
C LEU A 116 -1.46 10.25 6.30
N ARG A 117 -2.04 11.19 7.06
CA ARG A 117 -1.63 11.46 8.44
C ARG A 117 -1.72 10.24 9.37
N PRO A 118 -2.89 9.59 9.54
CA PRO A 118 -3.01 8.46 10.48
C PRO A 118 -2.20 7.24 10.02
N TRP A 119 -2.04 7.05 8.70
CA TRP A 119 -1.15 6.02 8.15
C TRP A 119 0.32 6.34 8.46
N LEU A 120 0.78 7.55 8.15
CA LEU A 120 2.17 7.98 8.26
C LEU A 120 2.65 7.92 9.71
N GLN A 121 1.81 8.32 10.67
CA GLN A 121 2.08 8.15 12.10
C GLN A 121 2.32 6.67 12.45
N SER A 122 1.46 5.78 11.96
CA SER A 122 1.52 4.34 12.25
C SER A 122 2.76 3.68 11.67
N ILE A 123 3.09 3.96 10.41
CA ILE A 123 4.24 3.36 9.75
C ILE A 123 5.56 3.96 10.22
N ALA A 124 5.65 5.29 10.38
CA ALA A 124 6.89 5.92 10.85
C ALA A 124 7.25 5.50 12.28
N ASN A 125 6.27 5.38 13.19
CA ASN A 125 6.50 4.86 14.52
C ASN A 125 7.01 3.41 14.48
N TRP A 126 6.33 2.56 13.69
CA TRP A 126 6.71 1.16 13.59
C TRP A 126 8.13 1.02 13.01
N SER A 127 8.45 1.74 11.94
CA SER A 127 9.79 1.71 11.35
C SER A 127 10.86 2.19 12.33
N PHE A 128 10.59 3.26 13.10
CA PHE A 128 11.52 3.76 14.10
C PHE A 128 11.79 2.75 15.22
N GLN A 129 10.74 2.08 15.72
CA GLN A 129 10.87 1.01 16.72
C GLN A 129 11.64 -0.20 16.21
N HIS A 130 11.52 -0.50 14.91
CA HIS A 130 12.13 -1.67 14.27
C HIS A 130 13.38 -1.30 13.44
N ARG A 131 14.06 -0.21 13.76
CA ARG A 131 15.25 0.26 13.01
C ARG A 131 16.40 -0.74 12.98
N GLN A 132 16.41 -1.73 13.88
CA GLN A 132 17.40 -2.81 13.96
C GLN A 132 16.92 -4.12 13.32
N ASN A 133 15.77 -4.14 12.64
CA ASN A 133 15.27 -5.36 11.99
C ASN A 133 16.24 -5.79 10.85
N PRO A 134 16.63 -7.07 10.77
CA PRO A 134 17.58 -7.55 9.76
C PRO A 134 17.08 -7.44 8.31
N LEU A 135 15.76 -7.36 8.08
CA LEU A 135 15.16 -7.20 6.76
C LEU A 135 14.96 -5.73 6.37
N ARG A 136 15.35 -4.78 7.21
CA ARG A 136 15.15 -3.35 6.98
C ARG A 136 15.71 -2.90 5.64
N ASP A 137 16.93 -3.29 5.30
CA ASP A 137 17.59 -2.85 4.06
C ASP A 137 16.95 -3.48 2.82
N THR A 138 16.42 -4.70 2.95
CA THR A 138 15.64 -5.35 1.89
C THR A 138 14.36 -4.58 1.66
N TRP A 139 13.59 -4.28 2.70
CA TRP A 139 12.37 -3.49 2.58
C TRP A 139 12.67 -2.10 2.02
N GLN A 140 13.66 -1.38 2.57
CA GLN A 140 14.04 -0.05 2.13
C GLN A 140 14.30 -0.04 0.61
N ARG A 141 15.11 -0.98 0.11
CA ARG A 141 15.42 -1.09 -1.32
C ARG A 141 14.18 -1.44 -2.16
N SER A 142 13.35 -2.38 -1.73
CA SER A 142 12.14 -2.75 -2.47
C SER A 142 11.15 -1.59 -2.60
N TYR A 143 10.97 -0.80 -1.54
CA TYR A 143 10.10 0.38 -1.58
C TYR A 143 10.70 1.53 -2.40
N GLN A 144 12.02 1.77 -2.31
CA GLN A 144 12.72 2.73 -3.18
C GLN A 144 12.54 2.37 -4.64
N GLN A 145 12.71 1.09 -4.98
CA GLN A 145 12.53 0.60 -6.35
C GLN A 145 11.07 0.74 -6.82
N PHE A 146 10.09 0.50 -5.94
CA PHE A 146 8.68 0.74 -6.25
C PHE A 146 8.40 2.20 -6.61
N VAL A 147 8.94 3.15 -5.84
CA VAL A 147 8.82 4.58 -6.15
C VAL A 147 9.57 4.90 -7.44
N SER A 148 10.81 4.45 -7.60
CA SER A 148 11.66 4.79 -8.75
C SER A 148 11.10 4.29 -10.08
N THR A 149 10.43 3.14 -10.10
CA THR A 149 9.74 2.64 -11.30
C THR A 149 8.57 3.52 -11.71
N SER A 150 7.90 4.17 -10.74
CA SER A 150 6.71 4.98 -11.00
C SER A 150 7.04 6.46 -11.23
N ASP A 151 7.94 7.01 -10.41
CA ASP A 151 8.38 8.40 -10.43
C ASP A 151 9.83 8.48 -9.91
N PRO A 152 10.84 8.47 -10.81
CA PRO A 152 12.24 8.59 -10.44
C PRO A 152 12.55 9.88 -9.67
N SER A 153 11.91 11.00 -10.04
CA SER A 153 12.15 12.29 -9.39
C SER A 153 11.69 12.28 -7.94
N LEU A 154 10.60 11.57 -7.64
CA LEU A 154 10.11 11.38 -6.28
C LEU A 154 11.01 10.43 -5.47
N ALA A 155 11.60 9.42 -6.12
CA ALA A 155 12.54 8.49 -5.48
C ALA A 155 13.83 9.19 -5.01
N ASP A 156 14.34 10.16 -5.77
CA ASP A 156 15.54 10.94 -5.43
C ASP A 156 15.40 11.74 -4.12
N THR A 157 14.17 11.96 -3.66
CA THR A 157 13.87 12.70 -2.41
C THR A 157 13.92 11.82 -1.16
N MET A 158 13.93 10.50 -1.36
CA MET A 158 13.93 9.52 -0.28
C MET A 158 15.28 9.59 0.45
N PRO A 159 15.29 9.62 1.79
CA PRO A 159 16.55 9.70 2.53
C PRO A 159 17.40 8.44 2.33
N PRO A 160 18.74 8.58 2.36
CA PRO A 160 19.65 7.45 2.20
C PRO A 160 19.66 6.54 3.44
N SER A 161 19.32 7.10 4.60
CA SER A 161 19.34 6.44 5.90
C SER A 161 17.95 6.52 6.54
N LEU A 162 17.64 5.54 7.39
CA LEU A 162 16.39 5.43 8.15
C LEU A 162 16.72 5.26 9.64
N THR A 163 17.49 6.18 10.20
CA THR A 163 17.95 6.11 11.60
C THR A 163 17.09 6.95 12.54
N THR A 164 16.56 8.06 12.03
CA THR A 164 15.76 9.03 12.79
C THR A 164 14.29 8.99 12.38
N LEU A 165 13.40 9.45 13.27
CA LEU A 165 11.97 9.60 12.94
C LEU A 165 11.75 10.54 11.75
N LYS A 166 12.55 11.60 11.62
CA LYS A 166 12.51 12.55 10.49
C LYS A 166 12.75 11.83 9.15
N GLU A 167 13.74 10.95 9.10
CA GLU A 167 14.01 10.17 7.90
C GLU A 167 12.88 9.18 7.60
N MET A 168 12.35 8.49 8.61
CA MET A 168 11.21 7.58 8.42
C MET A 168 9.99 8.30 7.82
N VAL A 169 9.63 9.46 8.37
CA VAL A 169 8.52 10.27 7.86
C VAL A 169 8.76 10.66 6.40
N ARG A 170 9.96 11.14 6.08
CA ARG A 170 10.32 11.56 4.73
C ARG A 170 10.36 10.41 3.73
N PHE A 171 10.77 9.22 4.18
CA PHE A 171 10.84 8.02 3.34
C PHE A 171 9.46 7.53 2.92
N TRP A 172 8.49 7.53 3.85
CA TRP A 172 7.17 6.95 3.62
C TRP A 172 6.22 7.81 2.78
N ILE A 173 6.44 9.13 2.73
CA ILE A 173 5.57 10.04 1.95
C ILE A 173 5.61 9.74 0.44
N PRO A 174 6.78 9.64 -0.22
CA PRO A 174 6.92 9.17 -1.59
C PRO A 174 6.13 7.89 -1.88
N ILE A 175 6.27 6.89 -1.03
CA ILE A 175 5.63 5.58 -1.19
C ILE A 175 4.10 5.70 -1.17
N TRP A 176 3.57 6.49 -0.23
CA TRP A 176 2.12 6.73 -0.16
C TRP A 176 1.60 7.47 -1.38
N LEU A 177 2.30 8.51 -1.84
CA LEU A 177 1.91 9.28 -3.01
C LEU A 177 1.89 8.42 -4.27
N THR A 178 2.94 7.61 -4.48
CA THR A 178 2.98 6.63 -5.55
C THR A 178 1.79 5.67 -5.44
N TYR A 179 1.52 5.12 -4.25
CA TYR A 179 0.37 4.23 -4.05
C TYR A 179 -0.99 4.91 -4.31
N GLN A 180 -1.18 6.18 -3.93
CA GLN A 180 -2.40 6.92 -4.26
C GLN A 180 -2.55 7.13 -5.77
N HIS A 181 -1.46 7.47 -6.46
CA HIS A 181 -1.46 7.59 -7.91
C HIS A 181 -1.89 6.27 -8.55
N TRP A 182 -1.37 5.13 -8.08
CA TRP A 182 -1.77 3.80 -8.55
C TRP A 182 -3.24 3.49 -8.31
N ILE A 183 -3.79 3.78 -7.12
CA ILE A 183 -5.22 3.60 -6.87
C ILE A 183 -6.03 4.46 -7.86
N ALA A 184 -5.64 5.72 -8.04
CA ALA A 184 -6.32 6.64 -8.93
C ALA A 184 -6.24 6.18 -10.41
N THR A 185 -5.08 5.75 -10.90
CA THR A 185 -4.93 5.27 -12.30
C THR A 185 -5.61 3.93 -12.52
N ALA A 186 -5.55 3.02 -11.57
CA ALA A 186 -6.29 1.76 -11.64
C ALA A 186 -7.81 2.03 -11.74
N HIS A 187 -8.30 3.08 -11.07
CA HIS A 187 -9.69 3.53 -11.13
C HIS A 187 -10.06 4.34 -12.37
N LEU A 188 -9.13 5.15 -12.90
CA LEU A 188 -9.37 6.04 -14.04
C LEU A 188 -9.17 5.35 -15.40
N ALA A 189 -8.44 4.22 -15.46
CA ALA A 189 -8.16 3.51 -16.71
C ALA A 189 -9.33 2.68 -17.27
N THR A 190 -10.54 2.79 -16.70
CA THR A 190 -11.70 2.00 -17.13
C THR A 190 -12.88 2.87 -17.54
N ALA A 191 -13.18 2.80 -18.83
CA ALA A 191 -14.39 3.31 -19.48
C ALA A 191 -15.68 2.75 -18.83
N PRO A 192 -16.86 3.36 -19.08
CA PRO A 192 -18.11 3.08 -18.34
C PRO A 192 -18.74 1.70 -18.55
N SER A 193 -18.07 0.75 -19.22
CA SER A 193 -18.72 -0.44 -19.80
C SER A 193 -18.02 -1.79 -19.56
N SER A 194 -16.94 -1.87 -18.79
CA SER A 194 -16.37 -3.16 -18.36
C SER A 194 -16.72 -3.45 -16.90
N ASN A 195 -17.13 -4.67 -16.60
CA ASN A 195 -17.44 -5.16 -15.25
C ASN A 195 -16.41 -4.67 -14.23
N GLN A 196 -16.82 -3.69 -13.41
CA GLN A 196 -15.94 -2.95 -12.51
C GLN A 196 -15.62 -3.80 -11.27
N HIS A 197 -14.51 -4.53 -11.30
CA HIS A 197 -14.07 -5.39 -10.18
C HIS A 197 -12.97 -4.77 -9.32
N GLN A 198 -12.83 -3.44 -9.36
CA GLN A 198 -11.88 -2.71 -8.53
C GLN A 198 -12.62 -1.95 -7.44
N THR A 199 -12.48 -2.43 -6.21
CA THR A 199 -13.13 -1.83 -5.05
C THR A 199 -12.10 -1.31 -4.06
N VAL A 200 -12.30 -0.09 -3.57
CA VAL A 200 -11.43 0.56 -2.58
C VAL A 200 -12.21 0.85 -1.31
N LEU A 201 -11.71 0.29 -0.22
CA LEU A 201 -12.11 0.62 1.13
C LEU A 201 -11.13 1.63 1.73
N ILE A 202 -11.62 2.82 2.08
CA ILE A 202 -10.86 3.78 2.89
C ILE A 202 -11.28 3.63 4.34
N ILE A 203 -10.36 3.15 5.19
CA ILE A 203 -10.70 2.78 6.56
C ILE A 203 -11.08 3.97 7.44
N ASP A 204 -10.57 5.18 7.14
CA ASP A 204 -10.86 6.34 7.98
C ASP A 204 -12.31 6.82 7.84
N HIS A 205 -13.01 6.36 6.80
CA HIS A 205 -14.44 6.65 6.56
C HIS A 205 -15.37 5.51 6.98
N HIS A 206 -14.82 4.34 7.31
CA HIS A 206 -15.61 3.14 7.56
C HIS A 206 -15.05 2.35 8.74
N SER A 207 -15.89 2.08 9.73
CA SER A 207 -15.50 1.24 10.86
C SER A 207 -15.43 -0.22 10.44
N ILE A 208 -14.24 -0.83 10.50
CA ILE A 208 -14.08 -2.28 10.37
C ILE A 208 -14.46 -2.93 11.72
N PRO A 209 -15.41 -3.89 11.77
CA PRO A 209 -15.88 -4.50 13.01
C PRO A 209 -14.82 -5.39 13.68
N LYS A 210 -13.90 -4.77 14.42
CA LYS A 210 -13.02 -5.32 15.47
C LYS A 210 -12.04 -4.20 15.81
N VAL A 211 -11.80 -3.94 17.10
CA VAL A 211 -10.86 -2.90 17.55
C VAL A 211 -9.42 -3.39 17.35
N ALA A 212 -8.98 -3.47 16.10
CA ALA A 212 -7.58 -3.64 15.74
C ALA A 212 -7.05 -2.28 15.25
N ASN A 213 -6.07 -1.75 15.97
CA ASN A 213 -5.43 -0.43 15.80
C ASN A 213 -6.18 0.80 16.34
N LYS A 214 -6.32 0.90 17.67
CA LYS A 214 -6.02 2.19 18.32
C LYS A 214 -4.54 2.20 18.64
N SER A 215 -3.68 2.56 17.68
CA SER A 215 -2.28 2.82 17.98
C SER A 215 -2.22 3.97 18.99
N GLN A 216 -1.94 3.66 20.25
CA GLN A 216 -1.72 4.67 21.27
C GLN A 216 -0.27 5.13 21.17
N PHE A 217 -0.07 6.31 20.60
CA PHE A 217 1.24 6.96 20.57
C PHE A 217 1.44 7.79 21.82
N SER A 218 2.65 7.79 22.37
CA SER A 218 3.02 8.67 23.47
C SER A 218 2.84 10.14 23.07
N SER A 219 2.52 11.00 24.04
CA SER A 219 2.43 12.45 23.80
C SER A 219 3.74 13.03 23.29
N GLN A 220 4.89 12.44 23.65
CA GLN A 220 6.18 12.81 23.10
C GLN A 220 6.28 12.50 21.60
N PHE A 221 5.95 11.28 21.17
CA PHE A 221 5.97 10.92 19.75
C PHE A 221 5.04 11.82 18.94
N LYS A 222 3.82 12.08 19.41
CA LYS A 222 2.88 12.97 18.71
C LYS A 222 3.46 14.37 18.51
N ARG A 223 4.02 14.95 19.57
CA ARG A 223 4.68 16.28 19.50
C ARG A 223 5.86 16.28 18.52
N GLU A 224 6.70 15.24 18.54
CA GLU A 224 7.83 15.12 17.61
C GLU A 224 7.36 14.96 16.16
N PHE A 225 6.37 14.10 15.91
CA PHE A 225 5.78 13.90 14.58
C PHE A 225 5.16 15.19 14.02
N ASP A 226 4.34 15.88 14.82
CA ASP A 226 3.68 17.11 14.37
C ASP A 226 4.71 18.23 14.07
N ARG A 227 5.85 18.25 14.76
CA ARG A 227 6.98 19.16 14.46
C ARG A 227 7.68 18.85 13.14
N LEU A 228 7.53 17.65 12.57
CA LEU A 228 8.18 17.26 11.32
C LEU A 228 7.39 17.67 10.07
N ILE A 229 6.09 17.96 10.21
CA ILE A 229 5.19 18.35 9.11
C ILE A 229 5.74 19.57 8.32
N PRO A 230 6.32 20.61 8.96
CA PRO A 230 6.87 21.76 8.23
C PRO A 230 8.26 21.56 7.60
N ALA A 231 8.97 20.46 7.87
CA ALA A 231 10.40 20.29 7.55
C ALA A 231 10.69 19.27 6.42
N MET A 232 9.84 19.26 5.39
CA MET A 232 9.93 18.35 4.23
C MET A 232 11.06 18.78 3.26
N PRO A 233 11.75 17.83 2.59
CA PRO A 233 12.81 18.14 1.64
C PRO A 233 12.28 18.65 0.29
N THR A 234 13.11 19.44 -0.39
CA THR A 234 12.92 19.91 -1.77
C THR A 234 12.91 18.74 -2.77
N LEU A 235 11.99 18.75 -3.75
CA LEU A 235 11.81 17.69 -4.74
C LEU A 235 12.80 17.76 -5.91
N SER A 236 13.08 18.97 -6.39
CA SER A 236 13.55 19.13 -7.77
C SER A 236 14.58 20.23 -7.97
N GLY A 237 15.02 20.87 -6.88
CA GLY A 237 15.82 22.10 -6.94
C GLY A 237 15.06 23.28 -7.58
N ASN A 238 13.77 23.10 -7.91
CA ASN A 238 12.87 24.13 -8.40
C ASN A 238 12.00 24.61 -7.23
N PRO A 239 12.24 25.83 -6.71
CA PRO A 239 11.56 26.33 -5.52
C PRO A 239 10.03 26.36 -5.64
N ALA A 240 9.49 26.59 -6.83
CA ALA A 240 8.04 26.66 -7.03
C ALA A 240 7.39 25.28 -6.98
N LYS A 241 7.99 24.27 -7.65
CA LYS A 241 7.52 22.87 -7.59
C LYS A 241 7.66 22.30 -6.18
N ASP A 242 8.76 22.62 -5.51
CA ASP A 242 9.04 22.18 -4.14
C ASP A 242 8.02 22.77 -3.16
N ASN A 243 7.72 24.07 -3.28
CA ASN A 243 6.70 24.73 -2.46
C ASN A 243 5.29 24.16 -2.71
N ALA A 244 4.92 23.94 -3.97
CA ALA A 244 3.62 23.34 -4.31
C ALA A 244 3.46 21.93 -3.70
N PHE A 245 4.52 21.11 -3.79
CA PHE A 245 4.54 19.79 -3.16
C PHE A 245 4.46 19.87 -1.65
N HIS A 246 5.25 20.75 -1.01
CA HIS A 246 5.20 20.95 0.43
C HIS A 246 3.81 21.38 0.89
N GLN A 247 3.17 22.29 0.16
CA GLN A 247 1.81 22.72 0.46
C GLN A 247 0.80 21.58 0.29
N ALA A 248 0.90 20.78 -0.76
CA ALA A 248 0.01 19.63 -1.00
C ALA A 248 0.15 18.56 0.09
N VAL A 249 1.39 18.19 0.44
CA VAL A 249 1.67 17.22 1.52
C VAL A 249 1.24 17.79 2.87
N ARG A 250 1.56 19.05 3.16
CA ARG A 250 1.15 19.73 4.39
C ARG A 250 -0.37 19.80 4.52
N ALA A 251 -1.09 20.11 3.44
CA ALA A 251 -2.55 20.09 3.44
C ALA A 251 -3.09 18.69 3.78
N LYS A 252 -2.52 17.63 3.18
CA LYS A 252 -2.89 16.24 3.49
C LYS A 252 -2.52 15.78 4.91
N LEU A 253 -1.48 16.37 5.51
CA LEU A 253 -1.05 16.06 6.88
C LEU A 253 -1.82 16.83 7.94
N LEU A 254 -2.27 18.05 7.65
CA LEU A 254 -3.03 18.89 8.58
C LEU A 254 -4.53 18.61 8.51
N ASN A 255 -5.04 18.23 7.34
CA ASN A 255 -6.43 17.88 7.18
C ASN A 255 -6.63 16.39 7.47
N ASP A 256 -7.22 16.06 8.61
CA ASP A 256 -7.63 14.69 8.97
C ASP A 256 -8.72 14.12 8.02
N LYS A 257 -9.18 14.91 7.04
CA LYS A 257 -10.27 14.55 6.12
C LYS A 257 -9.90 14.45 4.64
N SER A 258 -8.66 14.68 4.22
CA SER A 258 -8.43 14.94 2.78
C SER A 258 -8.05 13.71 1.94
N THR A 259 -9.06 13.26 1.19
CA THR A 259 -9.07 13.04 -0.27
C THR A 259 -8.15 11.97 -0.88
N LEU A 260 -8.74 10.80 -1.07
CA LEU A 260 -9.10 10.25 -2.39
C LEU A 260 -10.62 10.05 -2.42
#